data_AF-A0A954MRB1-F1
#
_entry.id   AF-A0A954MRB1-F1
#
_cell.length_a   1.000
_cell.length_b   1.000
_cell.length_c   1.000
_cell.angle_alpha   90.00
_cell.angle_beta   90.00
_cell.angle_gamma   90.00
#
_symmetry.space_group_name_H-M   'P 1'
#
loop_
_entity.id
_entity.type
_entity.pdbx_description
1 polymer ?
#
loop_
_entity_poly.entity_id
_entity_poly.type
_entity_poly.pdbx_seq_one_letter_code
_entity_poly.pdbx_strand_id
1 'polypeptide(L)'
;MTLKTIFHKPVDRPIEGVIKADDEASLRLEIEEYVLTNEVEKRLESFLDAYNNYEGANGVWVSGFFGSGKSHLLKMLALLLENRQIDGASALDLFLPKCGDNEILRGDLKRAVAIPSKSILFNIDQKADVISKTQLDALLAVFVKVFDEMCGYYGKQGHIAQFERDLDSRGLYDQFKSAYESIAG
;
A
#
# COMPACT_ATOMS: atom_id res chain seq x y z
N MET A 1 32.98 -29.11 -0.56
CA MET A 1 31.91 -28.15 -0.23
C MET A 1 30.78 -28.31 -1.24
N THR A 2 29.57 -28.64 -0.79
CA THR A 2 28.39 -28.73 -1.64
C THR A 2 27.86 -27.32 -1.87
N LEU A 3 27.64 -26.89 -3.12
CA LEU A 3 27.21 -25.51 -3.46
C LEU A 3 26.00 -25.03 -2.63
N LYS A 4 25.12 -25.96 -2.25
CA LYS A 4 23.94 -25.70 -1.41
C LYS A 4 24.27 -25.02 -0.06
N THR A 5 25.45 -25.28 0.52
CA THR A 5 25.83 -24.73 1.85
C THR A 5 26.29 -23.28 1.81
N ILE A 6 26.42 -22.68 0.63
CA ILE A 6 26.85 -21.28 0.46
C ILE A 6 25.63 -20.33 0.58
N PHE A 7 24.43 -20.81 0.28
CA PHE A 7 23.22 -19.98 0.25
C PHE A 7 22.59 -19.86 1.63
N HIS A 8 22.13 -18.65 1.97
CA HIS A 8 21.42 -18.39 3.23
C HIS A 8 20.06 -19.12 3.31
N LYS A 9 19.42 -19.37 2.16
CA LYS A 9 18.13 -20.07 2.05
C LYS A 9 18.22 -21.26 1.09
N PRO A 10 17.37 -22.29 1.22
CA PRO A 10 17.38 -23.46 0.32
C PRO A 10 17.20 -23.07 -1.14
N VAL A 11 18.05 -23.57 -2.04
CA VAL A 11 18.06 -23.20 -3.47
C VAL A 11 16.92 -23.81 -4.28
N ASP A 12 16.26 -24.83 -3.75
CA ASP A 12 15.17 -25.59 -4.37
C ASP A 12 13.77 -25.08 -3.97
N ARG A 13 13.71 -23.97 -3.21
CA ARG A 13 12.44 -23.35 -2.82
C ARG A 13 11.75 -22.68 -4.02
N PRO A 14 10.40 -22.74 -4.12
CA PRO A 14 9.67 -22.03 -5.15
C PRO A 14 9.76 -20.51 -4.93
N ILE A 15 10.06 -19.75 -5.99
CA ILE A 15 10.10 -18.28 -5.98
C ILE A 15 9.24 -17.79 -7.13
N GLU A 16 8.26 -16.94 -6.84
CA GLU A 16 7.50 -16.26 -7.89
C GLU A 16 8.38 -15.19 -8.55
N GLY A 17 8.54 -15.28 -9.86
CA GLY A 17 9.35 -14.31 -10.63
C GLY A 17 8.66 -12.96 -10.86
N VAL A 18 7.38 -12.83 -10.52
CA VAL A 18 6.57 -11.63 -10.75
C VAL A 18 5.74 -11.32 -9.51
N ILE A 19 5.77 -10.07 -9.08
CA ILE A 19 4.96 -9.59 -7.96
C ILE A 19 3.57 -9.21 -8.48
N LYS A 20 2.54 -9.89 -8.00
CA LYS A 20 1.13 -9.55 -8.25
C LYS A 20 0.60 -8.74 -7.07
N ALA A 21 -0.13 -7.66 -7.33
CA ALA A 21 -0.59 -6.76 -6.26
C ALA A 21 -1.76 -7.34 -5.44
N ASP A 22 -2.44 -8.32 -5.98
CA ASP A 22 -3.75 -8.87 -5.59
C ASP A 22 -3.70 -10.29 -5.02
N ASP A 23 -2.54 -10.96 -5.04
CA ASP A 23 -2.40 -12.31 -4.50
C ASP A 23 -2.05 -12.27 -3.00
N GLU A 24 -3.01 -12.66 -2.16
CA GLU A 24 -2.84 -12.72 -0.70
C GLU A 24 -2.14 -13.99 -0.22
N ALA A 25 -2.26 -15.09 -0.97
CA ALA A 25 -1.76 -16.41 -0.56
C ALA A 25 -0.23 -16.50 -0.55
N SER A 26 0.45 -15.55 -1.19
CA SER A 26 1.91 -15.47 -1.29
C SER A 26 2.53 -14.30 -0.51
N LEU A 27 1.73 -13.44 0.12
CA LEU A 27 2.23 -12.21 0.78
C LEU A 27 3.23 -12.51 1.89
N ARG A 28 3.00 -13.56 2.67
CA ARG A 28 3.93 -13.97 3.72
C ARG A 28 5.30 -14.29 3.15
N LEU A 29 5.33 -15.16 2.14
CA LEU A 29 6.55 -15.58 1.46
C LEU A 29 7.23 -14.37 0.81
N GLU A 30 6.46 -13.48 0.18
CA GLU A 30 6.99 -12.28 -0.46
C GLU A 30 7.69 -11.36 0.55
N ILE A 31 7.05 -11.08 1.70
CA ILE A 31 7.71 -10.33 2.77
C ILE A 31 8.94 -11.11 3.23
N GLU A 32 8.84 -12.40 3.56
CA GLU A 32 9.97 -13.19 4.06
C GLU A 32 11.17 -13.25 3.08
N GLU A 33 10.92 -13.27 1.77
CA GLU A 33 11.94 -13.23 0.71
C GLU A 33 12.46 -11.81 0.40
N TYR A 34 11.77 -10.75 0.82
CA TYR A 34 12.24 -9.38 0.63
C TYR A 34 13.61 -9.15 1.28
N VAL A 35 14.57 -8.68 0.49
CA VAL A 35 15.90 -8.31 1.00
C VAL A 35 15.97 -6.81 1.15
N LEU A 36 16.07 -6.36 2.41
CA LEU A 36 16.36 -4.97 2.72
C LEU A 36 17.86 -4.74 2.46
N THR A 37 18.17 -4.00 1.41
CA THR A 37 19.56 -3.64 1.09
C THR A 37 19.93 -2.35 1.82
N ASN A 38 21.23 -2.13 2.06
CA ASN A 38 21.73 -0.93 2.74
C ASN A 38 21.27 0.39 2.09
N GLU A 39 21.08 0.43 0.77
CA GLU A 39 20.58 1.64 0.10
C GLU A 39 19.09 1.84 0.37
N VAL A 40 18.28 0.77 0.29
CA VAL A 40 16.85 0.84 0.62
C VAL A 40 16.66 1.22 2.08
N GLU A 41 17.47 0.66 2.97
CA GLU A 41 17.46 0.96 4.41
C GLU A 41 17.62 2.46 4.68
N LYS A 42 18.67 3.09 4.12
CA LYS A 42 18.90 4.53 4.26
C LYS A 42 17.76 5.40 3.72
N ARG A 43 17.17 4.99 2.59
CA ARG A 43 16.00 5.70 2.01
C ARG A 43 14.76 5.54 2.85
N LEU A 44 14.58 4.37 3.45
CA LEU A 44 13.49 4.08 4.37
C LEU A 44 13.60 4.90 5.65
N GLU A 45 14.80 5.08 6.21
CA GLU A 45 15.03 6.00 7.33
C GLU A 45 14.62 7.43 7.00
N SER A 46 15.05 7.96 5.84
CA SER A 46 14.65 9.31 5.41
C SER A 46 13.14 9.45 5.21
N PHE A 47 12.50 8.40 4.69
CA PHE A 47 11.04 8.35 4.55
C PHE A 47 10.35 8.36 5.91
N LEU A 48 10.80 7.50 6.84
CA LEU A 48 10.18 7.35 8.16
C LEU A 48 10.40 8.58 9.03
N ASP A 49 11.54 9.26 8.91
CA ASP A 49 11.76 10.54 9.58
C ASP A 49 10.73 11.57 9.15
N ALA A 50 10.54 11.76 7.83
CA ALA A 50 9.54 12.67 7.29
C ALA A 50 8.09 12.24 7.61
N TYR A 51 7.81 10.94 7.65
CA TYR A 51 6.48 10.40 7.96
C TYR A 51 6.12 10.58 9.44
N ASN A 52 7.07 10.27 10.35
CA ASN A 52 6.87 10.37 11.80
C ASN A 52 6.90 11.83 12.29
N ASN A 53 7.67 12.69 11.63
CA ASN A 53 7.84 14.11 11.97
C ASN A 53 7.21 14.99 10.87
N TYR A 54 5.89 14.94 10.76
CA TYR A 54 5.19 15.68 9.71
C TYR A 54 5.33 17.21 9.86
N GLU A 55 6.14 17.81 8.98
CA GLU A 55 6.32 19.27 8.85
C GLU A 55 5.70 19.82 7.55
N GLY A 56 4.57 19.25 7.11
CA GLY A 56 3.85 19.73 5.93
C GLY A 56 4.25 19.10 4.59
N ALA A 57 5.24 18.21 4.56
CA ALA A 57 5.55 17.41 3.36
C ALA A 57 4.46 16.36 3.12
N ASN A 58 3.77 16.41 1.97
CA ASN A 58 2.59 15.59 1.67
C ASN A 58 2.79 14.55 0.55
N GLY A 59 4.03 14.28 0.13
CA GLY A 59 4.28 13.34 -0.96
C GLY A 59 5.73 12.88 -1.05
N VAL A 60 5.93 11.70 -1.65
CA VAL A 60 7.24 11.07 -1.87
C VAL A 60 7.35 10.62 -3.31
N TRP A 61 8.47 10.93 -3.95
CA TRP A 61 8.76 10.50 -5.32
C TRP A 61 9.79 9.36 -5.32
N VAL A 62 9.37 8.18 -5.76
CA VAL A 62 10.24 6.99 -5.86
C VAL A 62 10.67 6.79 -7.31
N SER A 63 11.94 7.01 -7.61
CA SER A 63 12.52 6.86 -8.95
C SER A 63 13.63 5.81 -9.00
N GLY A 64 13.93 5.29 -10.20
CA GLY A 64 14.92 4.23 -10.41
C GLY A 64 14.69 3.43 -11.68
N PHE A 65 15.68 2.66 -12.09
CA PHE A 65 15.67 1.89 -13.34
C PHE A 65 14.67 0.72 -13.35
N PHE A 66 14.36 0.17 -14.53
CA PHE A 66 13.53 -1.04 -14.63
C PHE A 66 14.20 -2.21 -13.89
N GLY A 67 13.40 -3.00 -13.16
CA GLY A 67 13.90 -4.10 -12.34
C GLY A 67 14.55 -3.70 -11.00
N SER A 68 14.61 -2.40 -10.65
CA SER A 68 15.24 -1.94 -9.40
C SER A 68 14.40 -2.17 -8.12
N GLY A 69 13.25 -2.84 -8.22
CA GLY A 69 12.40 -3.14 -7.06
C GLY A 69 11.47 -2.02 -6.57
N LYS A 70 11.26 -0.94 -7.33
CA LYS A 70 10.39 0.21 -6.92
C LYS A 70 8.98 -0.23 -6.51
N SER A 71 8.31 -1.00 -7.36
CA SER A 71 6.95 -1.48 -7.09
C SER A 71 6.91 -2.43 -5.89
N HIS A 72 7.97 -3.24 -5.71
CA HIS A 72 8.11 -4.11 -4.55
C HIS A 72 8.25 -3.30 -3.26
N LEU A 73 9.09 -2.25 -3.26
CA LEU A 73 9.23 -1.33 -2.14
C LEU A 73 7.90 -0.65 -1.80
N LEU A 74 7.15 -0.16 -2.80
CA LEU A 74 5.82 0.43 -2.58
C LEU A 74 4.84 -0.57 -1.97
N LYS A 75 4.85 -1.82 -2.42
CA LYS A 75 4.02 -2.89 -1.85
C LYS A 75 4.42 -3.20 -0.40
N MET A 76 5.72 -3.29 -0.09
CA MET A 76 6.20 -3.49 1.28
C MET A 76 5.79 -2.34 2.19
N LEU A 77 5.98 -1.09 1.76
CA LEU A 77 5.56 0.09 2.52
C LEU A 77 4.06 0.08 2.80
N ALA A 78 3.24 -0.27 1.82
CA ALA A 78 1.79 -0.34 2.00
C ALA A 78 1.37 -1.39 3.04
N LEU A 79 1.97 -2.58 2.97
CA LEU A 79 1.70 -3.66 3.94
C LEU A 79 2.16 -3.26 5.35
N LEU A 80 3.32 -2.60 5.44
CA LEU A 80 3.92 -2.16 6.70
C LEU A 80 3.10 -1.07 7.36
N LEU A 81 2.80 0.03 6.66
CA LEU A 81 2.10 1.19 7.22
C LEU A 81 0.67 0.84 7.66
N GLU A 82 0.01 -0.11 6.98
CA GLU A 82 -1.30 -0.63 7.39
C GLU A 82 -1.19 -1.71 8.50
N ASN A 83 0.03 -2.16 8.80
CA ASN A 83 0.32 -3.28 9.69
C ASN A 83 -0.51 -4.53 9.43
N ARG A 84 -0.65 -4.87 8.15
CA ARG A 84 -1.58 -5.89 7.71
C ARG A 84 -1.32 -7.23 8.41
N GLN A 85 -2.38 -7.92 8.83
CA GLN A 85 -2.29 -9.29 9.34
C GLN A 85 -2.15 -10.27 8.18
N ILE A 86 -1.11 -11.11 8.23
CA ILE A 86 -0.73 -12.05 7.18
C ILE A 86 -0.41 -13.38 7.86
N ASP A 87 -1.24 -14.40 7.64
CA ASP A 87 -1.09 -15.74 8.22
C ASP A 87 -0.84 -15.74 9.73
N GLY A 88 -1.59 -14.90 10.47
CA GLY A 88 -1.50 -14.80 11.94
C GLY A 88 -0.31 -14.02 12.49
N ALA A 89 0.49 -13.36 11.63
CA ALA A 89 1.53 -12.43 12.04
C ALA A 89 1.28 -11.03 11.44
N SER A 90 1.73 -9.98 12.11
CA SER A 90 1.66 -8.64 11.54
C SER A 90 2.77 -8.42 10.50
N ALA A 91 2.51 -7.58 9.49
CA ALA A 91 3.52 -7.21 8.49
C ALA A 91 4.78 -6.62 9.15
N LEU A 92 4.61 -5.86 10.25
CA LEU A 92 5.73 -5.34 11.04
C LEU A 92 6.58 -6.47 11.63
N ASP A 93 5.96 -7.47 12.26
CA ASP A 93 6.69 -8.60 12.88
C ASP A 93 7.48 -9.41 11.86
N LEU A 94 6.93 -9.57 10.65
CA LEU A 94 7.59 -10.26 9.54
C LEU A 94 8.77 -9.46 8.95
N PHE A 95 8.73 -8.13 9.06
CA PHE A 95 9.72 -7.25 8.46
C PHE A 95 10.85 -6.83 9.42
N LEU A 96 10.57 -6.70 10.72
CA LEU A 96 11.56 -6.30 11.74
C LEU A 96 12.85 -7.14 11.76
N PRO A 97 12.85 -8.46 11.47
CA PRO A 97 14.09 -9.24 11.36
C PRO A 97 15.02 -8.76 10.24
N LYS A 98 14.49 -8.07 9.23
CA LYS A 98 15.25 -7.58 8.07
C LYS A 98 16.06 -6.33 8.36
N CYS A 99 15.72 -5.60 9.42
CA CYS A 99 16.48 -4.43 9.88
C CYS A 99 17.82 -4.80 10.53
N GLY A 100 18.11 -6.10 10.75
CA GLY A 100 19.32 -6.56 11.41
C GLY A 100 19.48 -5.91 12.80
N ASP A 101 20.66 -5.33 13.03
CA ASP A 101 21.03 -4.65 14.29
C ASP A 101 20.67 -3.15 14.30
N ASN A 102 20.00 -2.63 13.26
CA ASN A 102 19.62 -1.22 13.19
C ASN A 102 18.38 -0.94 14.07
N GLU A 103 18.63 -0.70 15.36
CA GLU A 103 17.58 -0.40 16.35
C GLU A 103 16.86 0.93 16.09
N ILE A 104 17.51 1.89 15.43
CA ILE A 104 16.89 3.18 15.07
C ILE A 104 15.77 2.94 14.07
N LEU A 105 16.07 2.24 12.96
CA LEU A 105 15.08 1.89 11.95
C LEU A 105 13.93 1.08 12.53
N ARG A 106 14.22 0.12 13.42
CA ARG A 106 13.18 -0.68 14.11
C ARG A 106 12.26 0.20 14.95
N GLY A 107 12.82 1.16 15.68
CA GLY A 107 12.06 2.14 16.44
C GLY A 107 11.17 3.00 15.55
N ASP A 108 11.71 3.51 14.45
CA ASP A 108 11.00 4.37 13.50
C ASP A 108 9.85 3.66 12.80
N LEU A 109 10.04 2.39 12.42
CA LEU A 109 8.98 1.55 11.87
C LEU A 109 7.86 1.33 12.90
N LYS A 110 8.21 0.99 14.16
CA LYS A 110 7.21 0.81 15.23
C LYS A 110 6.40 2.09 15.47
N ARG A 111 7.05 3.25 15.43
CA ARG A 111 6.37 4.56 15.58
C ARG A 111 5.42 4.82 14.42
N ALA A 112 5.87 4.63 13.18
CA ALA A 112 5.04 4.86 11.99
C ALA A 112 3.81 3.94 11.99
N VAL A 113 4.02 2.67 12.32
CA VAL A 113 2.97 1.64 12.34
C VAL A 113 1.98 1.81 13.50
N ALA A 114 2.36 2.50 14.57
CA ALA A 114 1.44 2.78 15.68
C ALA A 114 0.32 3.76 15.28
N ILE A 115 0.46 4.48 14.16
CA ILE A 115 -0.58 5.35 13.60
C ILE A 115 -1.47 4.51 12.69
N PRO A 116 -2.75 4.30 13.01
CA PRO A 116 -3.65 3.53 12.14
C PRO A 116 -3.75 4.18 10.77
N SER A 117 -3.44 3.42 9.72
CA SER A 117 -3.48 3.89 8.35
C SER A 117 -4.08 2.85 7.43
N LYS A 118 -4.54 3.30 6.26
CA LYS A 118 -5.04 2.44 5.18
C LYS A 118 -4.24 2.74 3.93
N SER A 119 -3.67 1.71 3.33
CA SER A 119 -2.82 1.87 2.15
C SER A 119 -3.61 1.54 0.89
N ILE A 120 -3.52 2.42 -0.12
CA ILE A 120 -4.18 2.21 -1.41
C ILE A 120 -3.13 2.21 -2.50
N LEU A 121 -2.97 1.07 -3.18
CA LEU A 121 -2.05 0.92 -4.31
C LEU A 121 -2.87 0.82 -5.59
N PHE A 122 -2.54 1.65 -6.56
CA PHE A 122 -3.22 1.64 -7.84
C PHE A 122 -2.29 2.10 -8.95
N ASN A 123 -2.56 1.63 -10.17
CA ASN A 123 -1.96 2.14 -11.38
C ASN A 123 -2.89 3.24 -11.95
N ILE A 124 -2.32 4.44 -12.15
CA ILE A 124 -3.06 5.60 -12.66
C ILE A 124 -3.68 5.30 -14.04
N ASP A 125 -2.91 4.71 -14.95
CA ASP A 125 -3.36 4.43 -16.33
C ASP A 125 -4.50 3.41 -16.37
N GLN A 126 -4.55 2.47 -15.41
CA GLN A 126 -5.62 1.47 -15.32
C GLN A 126 -6.92 2.03 -14.73
N LYS A 127 -6.83 3.09 -13.93
CA LYS A 127 -7.99 3.69 -13.25
C LYS A 127 -8.57 4.89 -13.99
N ALA A 128 -7.85 5.44 -14.96
CA ALA A 128 -8.30 6.54 -15.79
C ALA A 128 -9.43 6.10 -16.74
N ASP A 129 -10.63 6.70 -16.60
CA ASP A 129 -11.78 6.36 -17.45
C ASP A 129 -11.72 7.03 -18.84
N VAL A 130 -11.26 8.28 -18.94
CA VAL A 130 -11.13 9.04 -20.20
C VAL A 130 -10.09 10.15 -20.05
N ILE A 131 -9.24 10.33 -21.07
CA ILE A 131 -8.24 11.41 -21.18
C ILE A 131 -8.97 12.76 -21.31
N SER A 132 -9.12 13.50 -20.20
CA SER A 132 -9.43 14.94 -20.26
C SER A 132 -8.29 15.66 -20.99
N LYS A 133 -8.61 16.73 -21.73
CA LYS A 133 -7.64 17.55 -22.47
C LYS A 133 -6.65 18.30 -21.56
N THR A 134 -6.86 18.29 -20.24
CA THR A 134 -5.95 18.80 -19.20
C THR A 134 -5.49 17.67 -18.28
N GLN A 135 -4.19 17.35 -18.32
CA GLN A 135 -3.59 16.23 -17.58
C GLN A 135 -3.74 16.33 -16.05
N LEU A 136 -3.77 17.55 -15.51
CA LEU A 136 -3.87 17.80 -14.06
C LEU A 136 -5.24 17.38 -13.48
N ASP A 137 -6.33 17.75 -14.15
CA ASP A 137 -7.68 17.40 -13.71
C ASP A 137 -7.93 15.89 -13.81
N ALA A 138 -7.36 15.25 -14.85
CA ALA A 138 -7.45 13.81 -15.03
C ALA A 138 -6.76 13.05 -13.89
N LEU A 139 -5.57 13.50 -13.46
CA LEU A 139 -4.85 12.87 -12.35
C LEU A 139 -5.64 13.00 -11.04
N LEU A 140 -6.08 14.21 -10.70
CA LEU A 140 -6.87 14.44 -9.49
C LEU A 140 -8.16 13.62 -9.47
N ALA A 141 -8.85 13.51 -10.60
CA ALA A 141 -10.05 12.70 -10.73
C ALA A 141 -9.78 11.21 -10.42
N VAL A 142 -8.64 10.67 -10.85
CA VAL A 142 -8.24 9.28 -10.52
C VAL A 142 -8.00 9.11 -9.02
N PHE A 143 -7.32 10.05 -8.37
CA PHE A 143 -7.11 10.00 -6.91
C PHE A 143 -8.44 10.03 -6.14
N VAL A 144 -9.33 10.96 -6.48
CA VAL A 144 -10.65 11.07 -5.84
C VAL A 144 -11.48 9.81 -6.07
N LYS A 145 -11.51 9.30 -7.31
CA LYS A 145 -12.20 8.04 -7.64
C LYS A 145 -11.71 6.87 -6.80
N VAL A 146 -10.40 6.67 -6.72
CA VAL A 146 -9.82 5.55 -5.95
C VAL A 146 -10.07 5.71 -4.46
N PHE A 147 -10.04 6.94 -3.94
CA PHE A 147 -10.39 7.24 -2.56
C PHE A 147 -11.86 6.93 -2.26
N ASP A 148 -12.78 7.40 -3.12
CA ASP A 148 -14.22 7.15 -2.98
C ASP A 148 -14.55 5.66 -3.05
N GLU A 149 -13.96 4.93 -4.02
CA GLU A 149 -14.08 3.46 -4.12
C GLU A 149 -13.61 2.77 -2.84
N MET A 150 -12.51 3.26 -2.24
CA MET A 150 -11.98 2.71 -1.00
C MET A 150 -12.88 2.95 0.21
N CYS A 151 -13.58 4.08 0.25
CA CYS A 151 -14.60 4.36 1.25
C CYS A 151 -15.92 3.61 1.01
N GLY A 152 -16.05 2.87 -0.09
CA GLY A 152 -17.26 2.11 -0.43
C GLY A 152 -18.30 2.90 -1.22
N TYR A 153 -17.91 4.06 -1.79
CA TYR A 153 -18.78 4.92 -2.59
C TYR A 153 -18.57 4.71 -4.09
N TYR A 154 -19.48 5.23 -4.91
CA TYR A 154 -19.47 5.13 -6.35
C TYR A 154 -18.46 6.11 -7.01
N GLY A 155 -17.19 5.71 -7.05
CA GLY A 155 -16.09 6.57 -7.51
C GLY A 155 -16.11 6.97 -8.99
N LYS A 156 -16.92 6.35 -9.86
CA LYS A 156 -17.01 6.73 -11.30
C LYS A 156 -17.60 8.12 -11.52
N GLN A 157 -18.45 8.59 -10.60
CA GLN A 157 -19.09 9.90 -10.69
C GLN A 157 -18.95 10.62 -9.35
N GLY A 158 -18.03 11.59 -9.28
CA GLY A 158 -17.69 12.26 -8.02
C GLY A 158 -18.87 12.94 -7.33
N HIS A 159 -19.89 13.40 -8.07
CA HIS A 159 -21.10 13.97 -7.47
C HIS A 159 -21.99 12.93 -6.79
N ILE A 160 -22.02 11.68 -7.28
CA ILE A 160 -22.71 10.57 -6.61
C ILE A 160 -21.93 10.19 -5.36
N ALA A 161 -20.61 10.01 -5.43
CA ALA A 161 -19.80 9.72 -4.25
C ALA A 161 -19.87 10.83 -3.19
N GLN A 162 -19.97 12.11 -3.60
CA GLN A 162 -20.22 13.20 -2.66
C GLN A 162 -21.59 13.08 -1.98
N PHE A 163 -22.64 12.74 -2.73
CA PHE A 163 -23.97 12.53 -2.16
C PHE A 163 -23.98 11.37 -1.16
N GLU A 164 -23.31 10.26 -1.48
CA GLU A 164 -23.17 9.12 -0.57
C GLU A 164 -22.40 9.49 0.70
N ARG A 165 -21.29 10.23 0.58
CA ARG A 165 -20.55 10.79 1.73
C ARG A 165 -21.42 11.71 2.60
N ASP A 166 -22.22 12.56 1.98
CA ASP A 166 -23.12 13.47 2.70
C ASP A 166 -24.20 12.69 3.45
N LEU A 167 -24.75 11.62 2.87
CA LEU A 167 -25.69 10.74 3.56
C LEU A 167 -25.03 9.97 4.71
N ASP A 168 -23.82 9.48 4.50
CA ASP A 168 -23.07 8.69 5.48
C ASP A 168 -22.67 9.54 6.69
N SER A 169 -22.19 10.76 6.45
CA SER A 169 -21.90 11.75 7.50
C SER A 169 -23.13 12.12 8.37
N ARG A 170 -24.34 11.88 7.86
CA ARG A 170 -25.61 12.11 8.56
C ARG A 170 -26.20 10.82 9.16
N GLY A 171 -25.54 9.67 8.98
CA GLY A 171 -26.04 8.36 9.42
C GLY A 171 -27.27 7.86 8.65
N LEU A 172 -27.51 8.37 7.44
CA LEU A 172 -28.68 8.04 6.62
C LEU A 172 -28.37 7.07 5.48
N TYR A 173 -27.09 6.75 5.24
CA TYR A 173 -26.68 6.00 4.06
C TYR A 173 -27.22 4.57 4.01
N ASP A 174 -27.21 3.83 5.13
CA ASP A 174 -27.76 2.47 5.18
C ASP A 174 -29.28 2.43 4.97
N GLN A 175 -30.00 3.42 5.50
CA GLN A 175 -31.44 3.56 5.27
C GLN A 175 -31.72 3.88 3.80
N PHE A 176 -30.94 4.77 3.20
CA PHE A 176 -31.02 5.09 1.79
C PHE A 176 -30.79 3.85 0.92
N LYS A 177 -29.74 3.07 1.18
CA LYS A 177 -29.44 1.82 0.46
C LYS A 177 -30.61 0.83 0.55
N SER A 178 -31.13 0.60 1.76
CA SER A 178 -32.25 -0.32 1.99
C SER A 178 -33.53 0.13 1.29
N ALA A 179 -33.84 1.43 1.35
CA ALA A 179 -35.00 2.00 0.68
C ALA A 179 -34.86 1.91 -0.85
N TYR A 180 -33.67 2.22 -1.37
CA TYR A 180 -33.38 2.14 -2.80
C TYR A 180 -33.53 0.71 -3.33
N GLU A 181 -32.93 -0.28 -2.67
CA GLU A 181 -33.07 -1.71 -3.02
C GLU A 181 -34.55 -2.14 -3.02
N SER A 182 -35.33 -1.75 -2.01
CA SER A 182 -36.76 -2.09 -1.94
C SER A 182 -37.61 -1.53 -3.09
N ILE A 183 -37.20 -0.40 -3.69
CA ILE A 183 -37.94 0.30 -4.75
C ILE A 183 -37.42 -0.09 -6.14
N ALA A 184 -36.10 -0.21 -6.30
CA ALA A 184 -35.43 -0.37 -7.58
C ALA A 184 -35.08 -1.83 -7.94
N GLY A 185 -35.06 -2.75 -6.96
CA GLY A 185 -34.64 -4.13 -7.15
C GLY A 185 -33.15 -4.31 -6.95
#